data_AF-T1B5Q5-F1
#
_entry.id   AF-T1B5Q5-F1
#
_cell.length_a   1.000
_cell.length_b   1.000
_cell.length_c   1.000
_cell.angle_alpha   90.00
_cell.angle_beta   90.00
_cell.angle_gamma   90.00
#
_symmetry.space_group_name_H-M   'P 1'
#
loop_
_entity.id
_entity.type
_entity.pdbx_description
1 polymer ?
#
loop_
_entity_poly.entity_id
_entity_poly.type
_entity_poly.pdbx_seq_one_letter_code
_entity_poly.pdbx_strand_id
1 'polypeptide(L)'
;PEAEQIDTLPRALWHGGESDEACVRRLLEAHHRWTGSLRARELLQQWDSARGRFVKVFPHEYRRALGDLAARRETAQQLERASSAAQ
;
A
#
# COMPACT_ATOMS: atom_id res chain seq x y z
N PRO A 1 5.83 -9.11 4.67
CA PRO A 1 5.88 -9.61 3.28
C PRO A 1 4.65 -9.14 2.53
N GLU A 2 4.76 -8.86 1.23
CA GLU A 2 3.57 -8.55 0.42
C GLU A 2 2.53 -9.67 0.48
N ALA A 3 2.94 -10.93 0.36
CA ALA A 3 2.03 -12.09 0.45
C ALA A 3 1.24 -12.10 1.78
N GLU A 4 1.92 -11.87 2.91
CA GLU A 4 1.26 -11.80 4.23
C GLU A 4 0.27 -10.62 4.33
N GLN A 5 0.58 -9.49 3.70
CA GLN A 5 -0.32 -8.34 3.68
C GLN A 5 -1.57 -8.59 2.83
N ILE A 6 -1.43 -9.32 1.72
CA ILE A 6 -2.55 -9.75 0.88
C ILE A 6 -3.54 -10.57 1.71
N ASP A 7 -3.04 -11.47 2.55
CA ASP A 7 -3.87 -12.38 3.34
C ASP A 7 -4.53 -11.69 4.54
N THR A 8 -3.93 -10.61 5.07
CA THR A 8 -4.35 -10.00 6.34
C THR A 8 -5.10 -8.68 6.20
N LEU A 9 -4.93 -7.96 5.09
CA LEU A 9 -5.48 -6.62 4.92
C LEU A 9 -6.13 -6.40 3.54
N PRO A 10 -7.41 -5.98 3.49
CA PRO A 10 -8.06 -5.63 2.23
C PRO A 10 -7.26 -4.61 1.42
N ARG A 11 -7.15 -4.80 0.10
CA ARG A 11 -6.45 -3.86 -0.81
C ARG A 11 -6.98 -2.43 -0.74
N ALA A 12 -8.26 -2.26 -0.40
CA ALA A 12 -8.87 -0.95 -0.16
C ALA A 12 -8.17 -0.13 0.94
N LEU A 13 -7.51 -0.79 1.89
CA LEU A 13 -6.80 -0.17 3.00
C LEU A 13 -5.29 0.00 2.73
N TRP A 14 -4.83 -0.34 1.51
CA TRP A 14 -3.44 -0.17 1.12
C TRP A 14 -3.19 1.29 0.74
N HIS A 15 -2.10 1.86 1.26
CA HIS A 15 -1.73 3.22 0.91
C HIS A 15 -1.29 3.28 -0.57
N GLY A 16 -1.93 4.16 -1.35
CA GLY A 16 -1.61 4.29 -2.77
C GLY A 16 -1.93 3.05 -3.62
N GLY A 17 -2.67 2.07 -3.08
CA GLY A 17 -2.96 0.81 -3.76
C GLY A 17 -1.77 -0.14 -3.90
N GLU A 18 -0.67 0.13 -3.20
CA GLU A 18 0.59 -0.63 -3.22
C GLU A 18 0.80 -1.32 -1.86
N SER A 19 1.46 -2.49 -1.85
CA SER A 19 1.84 -3.14 -0.60
C SER A 19 2.87 -2.29 0.17
N ASP A 20 2.93 -2.45 1.49
CA ASP A 20 3.86 -1.68 2.31
C ASP A 20 5.31 -1.99 1.92
N GLU A 21 5.58 -3.26 1.60
CA GLU A 21 6.91 -3.71 1.17
C GLU A 21 7.33 -3.08 -0.17
N ALA A 22 6.46 -3.12 -1.17
CA ALA A 22 6.73 -2.53 -2.48
C ALA A 22 6.92 -1.00 -2.37
N CYS A 23 6.08 -0.33 -1.58
CA CYS A 23 6.19 1.11 -1.32
C CYS A 23 7.54 1.48 -0.71
N VAL A 24 7.95 0.82 0.38
CA VAL A 24 9.24 1.12 1.04
C VAL A 24 10.41 0.82 0.10
N ARG A 25 10.37 -0.31 -0.62
CA ARG A 25 11.43 -0.66 -1.56
C ARG A 25 11.57 0.39 -2.67
N ARG A 26 10.46 0.79 -3.29
CA ARG A 26 10.43 1.84 -4.32
C ARG A 26 10.97 3.17 -3.79
N LEU A 27 10.62 3.55 -2.56
CA LEU A 27 11.13 4.77 -1.92
C LEU A 27 12.64 4.69 -1.64
N LEU A 28 13.16 3.54 -1.20
CA LEU A 28 14.60 3.33 -1.01
C LEU A 28 15.37 3.38 -2.33
N GLU A 29 14.84 2.75 -3.39
CA GLU A 29 15.43 2.77 -4.72
C GLU A 29 15.48 4.20 -5.28
N ALA A 30 14.37 4.94 -5.16
CA ALA A 30 14.32 6.35 -5.53
C ALA A 30 15.32 7.17 -4.71
N HIS A 31 15.35 6.99 -3.38
CA HIS A 31 16.28 7.71 -2.53
C HIS A 31 17.74 7.44 -2.92
N HIS A 32 18.12 6.18 -3.15
CA HIS A 32 19.47 5.85 -3.61
C HIS A 32 19.80 6.50 -4.96
N ARG A 33 18.86 6.45 -5.92
CA ARG A 33 19.02 7.07 -7.24
C ARG A 33 19.27 8.56 -7.16
N TRP A 34 18.53 9.27 -6.30
CA TRP A 34 18.59 10.73 -6.24
C TRP A 34 19.68 11.28 -5.31
N THR A 35 20.13 10.51 -4.31
CA THR A 35 21.09 11.00 -3.30
C THR A 35 22.43 10.26 -3.31
N GLY A 36 22.52 9.11 -3.97
CA GLY A 36 23.69 8.23 -3.90
C GLY A 36 23.85 7.52 -2.54
N SER A 37 22.83 7.52 -1.68
CA SER A 37 22.90 6.96 -0.32
C SER A 37 23.38 5.51 -0.30
N LEU A 38 24.59 5.29 0.24
CA LEU A 38 25.16 3.96 0.45
C LEU A 38 24.30 3.15 1.42
N ARG A 39 23.70 3.81 2.41
CA ARG A 39 22.83 3.14 3.37
C ARG A 39 21.58 2.56 2.72
N ALA A 40 20.95 3.28 1.80
CA ALA A 40 19.81 2.74 1.05
C ALA A 40 20.23 1.55 0.18
N ARG A 41 21.41 1.61 -0.45
CA ARG A 41 21.97 0.48 -1.21
C ARG A 41 22.16 -0.76 -0.34
N GLU A 42 22.75 -0.62 0.85
CA GLU A 42 22.93 -1.73 1.80
C GLU A 42 21.59 -2.36 2.21
N LEU A 43 20.59 -1.52 2.55
CA LEU A 43 19.26 -2.00 2.92
C LEU A 43 18.59 -2.77 1.77
N LEU A 44 18.77 -2.31 0.53
CA LEU A 44 18.26 -2.99 -0.67
C LEU A 44 19.00 -4.30 -0.97
N GLN A 45 20.31 -4.38 -0.71
CA GLN A 45 21.11 -5.60 -0.89
C GLN A 45 20.74 -6.68 0.12
N GLN A 46 20.41 -6.29 1.35
CA GLN A 46 20.05 -7.20 2.45
C GLN A 46 18.54 -7.12 2.76
N TRP A 47 17.71 -7.02 1.71
CA TRP A 47 16.30 -6.65 1.84
C TRP A 47 15.51 -7.59 2.76
N ASP A 48 15.66 -8.90 2.62
CA ASP A 48 14.89 -9.88 3.41
C ASP A 48 15.09 -9.72 4.93
N SER A 49 16.31 -9.41 5.35
CA SER A 49 16.61 -9.11 6.75
C SER A 49 16.26 -7.68 7.14
N ALA A 50 16.39 -6.72 6.21
CA ALA A 50 16.15 -5.32 6.47
C ALA A 50 14.65 -4.99 6.62
N ARG A 51 13.78 -5.58 5.79
CA ARG A 51 12.35 -5.26 5.73
C ARG A 51 11.63 -5.46 7.07
N GLY A 52 12.06 -6.44 7.87
CA GLY A 52 11.48 -6.72 9.20
C GLY A 52 11.77 -5.65 10.26
N ARG A 53 12.69 -4.72 9.99
CA ARG A 53 13.05 -3.63 10.92
C ARG A 53 12.27 -2.34 10.68
N PHE A 54 11.47 -2.26 9.62
CA PHE A 54 10.63 -1.11 9.35
C PHE A 54 9.33 -1.21 10.15
N VAL A 55 8.98 -0.12 10.83
CA VAL A 55 7.74 0.00 11.57
C VAL A 55 6.74 0.80 10.74
N LYS A 56 5.60 0.17 10.44
CA LYS A 56 4.49 0.87 9.80
C LYS A 56 3.78 1.75 10.82
N VAL A 57 3.82 3.06 10.60
CA VAL A 57 2.97 4.00 11.33
C VAL A 57 1.76 4.31 10.45
N PHE A 58 0.59 3.83 10.87
CA PHE A 58 -0.65 4.00 10.12
C PHE A 58 -1.75 4.61 10.99
N PRO A 59 -2.00 5.93 10.87
CA PRO A 59 -2.94 6.63 11.73
C PRO A 59 -4.35 6.03 11.66
N HIS A 60 -5.04 6.00 12.80
CA HIS A 60 -6.40 5.44 12.91
C HIS A 60 -7.40 6.15 11.99
N GLU A 61 -7.42 7.48 12.01
CA GLU A 61 -8.33 8.27 11.17
C GLU A 61 -8.01 8.11 9.67
N TYR A 62 -6.74 7.91 9.32
CA TYR A 62 -6.37 7.65 7.93
C TYR A 62 -6.88 6.28 7.46
N ARG A 63 -6.77 5.25 8.30
CA ARG A 63 -7.35 3.92 8.03
C ARG A 63 -8.85 4.00 7.81
N ARG A 64 -9.54 4.74 8.68
CA ARG A 64 -10.98 4.96 8.57
C ARG A 64 -11.34 5.67 7.27
N ALA A 65 -10.66 6.76 6.94
CA ALA A 65 -10.91 7.53 5.72
C ALA A 65 -10.74 6.69 4.44
N LEU A 66 -9.75 5.78 4.40
CA LEU A 66 -9.58 4.85 3.29
C LEU A 66 -10.73 3.86 3.17
N GLY A 67 -11.20 3.32 4.31
CA GLY A 67 -12.37 2.44 4.35
C GLY A 67 -13.64 3.14 3.85
N ASP A 68 -13.89 4.37 4.32
CA ASP A 68 -15.04 5.18 3.90
C ASP A 68 -14.99 5.47 2.39
N LEU A 69 -13.81 5.78 1.86
CA LEU A 69 -13.62 6.01 0.42
C LEU A 69 -13.90 4.74 -0.40
N ALA A 70 -13.47 3.58 0.09
CA ALA A 70 -13.71 2.30 -0.57
C ALA A 70 -15.20 1.94 -0.58
N ALA A 71 -15.88 2.07 0.56
CA ALA A 71 -17.32 1.82 0.67
C ALA A 71 -18.13 2.71 -0.29
N ARG A 72 -17.80 4.01 -0.36
CA ARG A 72 -18.45 4.94 -1.30
C ARG A 72 -18.27 4.52 -2.76
N ARG A 73 -17.06 4.06 -3.13
CA ARG A 73 -16.77 3.56 -4.48
C ARG A 73 -17.57 2.30 -4.80
N GLU A 74 -17.67 1.38 -3.85
CA GLU A 74 -18.45 0.16 -4.03
C GLU A 74 -19.94 0.46 -4.21
N THR A 75 -20.51 1.33 -3.39
CA THR A 75 -21.91 1.78 -3.54
C THR A 75 -22.15 2.41 -4.92
N ALA A 76 -21.25 3.30 -5.37
CA ALA A 76 -21.37 3.92 -6.69
C ALA A 76 -21.35 2.88 -7.82
N GLN A 77 -20.43 1.91 -7.75
CA GLN A 77 -20.35 0.82 -8.73
C GLN A 77 -21.59 -0.08 -8.72
N GLN A 78 -22.16 -0.36 -7.54
CA GLN A 78 -23.39 -1.15 -7.43
C GLN A 78 -24.58 -0.43 -8.07
N LEU A 79 -24.71 0.88 -7.83
CA LEU A 79 -25.78 1.70 -8.44
C LEU A 79 -25.64 1.75 -9.97
N GLU A 80 -24.42 1.93 -10.49
CA GLU A 80 -24.15 1.89 -11.93
C GLU A 80 -24.54 0.54 -12.55
N ARG A 81 -24.15 -0.57 -11.91
CA ARG A 81 -24.50 -1.92 -12.38
C ARG A 81 -25.99 -2.19 -12.34
N ALA A 82 -26.68 -1.73 -11.31
CA ALA A 82 -28.14 -1.87 -11.20
C ALA A 82 -28.87 -1.06 -12.29
N SER A 83 -28.38 0.14 -12.58
CA SER A 83 -28.89 0.98 -13.68
C SER A 83 -28.66 0.33 -15.05
N SER A 84 -27.47 -0.22 -15.30
CA SER A 84 -27.15 -0.85 -16.58
C SER A 84 -27.88 -2.18 -16.81
N ALA A 85 -28.22 -2.90 -15.74
CA ALA A 85 -28.96 -4.16 -15.83
C ALA A 85 -30.47 -3.98 -16.05
N ALA A 86 -30.99 -2.77 -15.81
CA ALA A 86 -32.40 -2.43 -15.99
C ALA A 86 -32.72 -1.85 -17.39
N GLN A 87 -31.71 -1.66 -18.24
CA GLN A 87 -31.81 -1.22 -19.64
C GLN A 87 -31.75 -2.42 -20.58
#